data_AF-A0A6A5X6F1-F1
#
_entry.id   AF-A0A6A5X6F1-F1
#
_cell.length_a   1.000
_cell.length_b   1.000
_cell.length_c   1.000
_cell.angle_alpha   90.00
_cell.angle_beta   90.00
_cell.angle_gamma   90.00
#
_symmetry.space_group_name_H-M   'P 1'
#
loop_
_entity.id
_entity.type
_entity.pdbx_description
1 polymer ?
#
loop_
_entity_poly.entity_id
_entity_poly.type
_entity_poly.pdbx_seq_one_letter_code
_entity_poly.pdbx_strand_id
1 'polypeptide(L)'
;MDDEIMALRLQLDEVNSFENPTSLKGKYRQNSPPDDVVAFEGFQAEVLAHINFMRDLRLAHSIANAVDADAQLIAELTALDVQIQEDRRFAIRLDKEERGTADGSEDIDWTQSETPFNASHCLIGLDDDEEEPEAGPSMTYAQRQAQALGKLSEEHRCVACFGDFCGTTTIKLSCGDR
;
A
#
# COMPACT_ATOMS: atom_id res chain seq x y z
N MET A 1 13.70 5.35 31.19
CA MET A 1 14.34 4.74 30.01
C MET A 1 15.51 5.57 29.53
N ASP A 2 15.35 6.85 29.19
CA ASP A 2 16.47 7.65 28.67
C ASP A 2 17.55 7.93 29.72
N ASP A 3 17.17 8.22 30.96
CA ASP A 3 18.10 8.40 32.08
C ASP A 3 18.87 7.11 32.40
N GLU A 4 18.21 5.96 32.24
CA GLU A 4 18.78 4.64 32.48
C GLU A 4 19.75 4.23 31.36
N ILE A 5 19.38 4.46 30.10
CA ILE A 5 20.29 4.32 28.96
C ILE A 5 21.51 5.24 29.13
N MET A 6 21.32 6.47 29.62
CA MET A 6 22.41 7.41 29.88
C MET A 6 23.32 6.90 31.01
N ALA A 7 22.75 6.40 32.10
CA ALA A 7 23.50 5.83 33.21
C ALA A 7 24.34 4.61 32.77
N LEU A 8 23.75 3.70 31.97
CA LEU A 8 24.45 2.54 31.43
C LEU A 8 25.57 2.93 30.46
N ARG A 9 25.37 3.97 29.64
CA ARG A 9 26.43 4.53 28.79
C ARG A 9 27.57 5.10 29.61
N LEU A 10 27.26 5.85 30.67
CA LEU A 10 28.27 6.40 31.57
C LEU A 10 29.08 5.28 32.24
N GLN A 11 28.42 4.20 32.68
CA GLN A 11 29.07 3.04 33.25
C GLN A 11 29.96 2.31 32.24
N LEU A 12 29.51 2.20 30.99
CA LEU A 12 30.32 1.64 29.90
C LEU A 12 31.56 2.49 29.62
N ASP A 13 31.42 3.82 29.60
CA ASP A 13 32.53 4.75 29.38
C ASP A 13 33.54 4.69 30.54
N GLU A 14 33.07 4.57 31.79
CA GLU A 14 33.92 4.38 32.95
C GLU A 14 34.72 3.08 32.84
N VAL A 15 34.06 1.97 32.52
CA VAL A 15 34.67 0.66 32.29
C VAL A 15 35.74 0.76 31.18
N ASN A 16 35.40 1.33 30.02
CA ASN A 16 36.33 1.55 28.91
C ASN A 16 37.54 2.45 29.29
N SER A 17 37.39 3.35 30.27
CA SER A 17 38.50 4.19 30.73
C SER A 17 39.55 3.40 31.54
N PHE A 18 39.16 2.29 32.17
CA PHE A 18 40.07 1.36 32.84
C PHE A 18 40.83 0.47 31.87
N GLU A 19 40.35 0.37 30.62
CA GLU A 19 40.99 -0.33 29.52
C GLU A 19 42.24 0.45 29.07
N ASN A 20 43.30 0.47 29.90
CA ASN A 20 44.61 0.98 29.50
C ASN A 20 45.22 0.01 28.48
N PRO A 21 45.27 0.34 27.17
CA PRO A 21 45.67 -0.58 26.10
C PRO A 21 47.19 -0.87 26.09
N THR A 22 47.92 -0.35 27.08
CA THR A 22 49.39 -0.30 27.16
C THR A 22 49.97 -1.17 28.28
N SER A 23 49.18 -1.65 29.26
CA SER A 23 49.72 -2.46 30.38
C SER A 23 49.71 -3.97 30.13
N LEU A 24 48.88 -4.47 29.21
CA LEU A 24 48.59 -5.91 29.06
C LEU A 24 48.99 -6.53 27.72
N LYS A 25 49.38 -5.74 26.72
CA LYS A 25 49.86 -6.27 25.43
C LYS A 25 51.11 -7.13 25.63
N GLY A 26 50.95 -8.45 25.52
CA GLY A 26 52.04 -9.44 25.54
C GLY A 26 52.23 -10.25 26.84
N LYS A 27 51.35 -10.14 27.85
CA LYS A 27 51.57 -10.78 29.16
C LYS A 27 51.02 -12.20 29.33
N TYR A 28 50.16 -12.68 28.43
CA TYR A 28 49.50 -13.97 28.58
C TYR A 28 49.42 -14.77 27.28
N ARG A 29 49.33 -16.10 27.41
CA ARG A 29 49.20 -17.02 26.28
C ARG A 29 47.85 -16.80 25.60
N GLN A 30 47.82 -16.97 24.27
CA GLN A 30 46.67 -16.66 23.41
C GLN A 30 45.33 -17.34 23.82
N ASN A 31 45.38 -18.47 24.53
CA ASN A 31 44.20 -19.22 24.99
C ASN A 31 44.05 -19.24 26.52
N SER A 32 44.72 -18.33 27.23
CA SER A 32 44.69 -18.25 28.68
C SER A 32 44.62 -16.78 29.12
N PRO A 33 43.55 -16.07 28.75
CA PRO A 33 43.35 -14.72 29.24
C PRO A 33 43.23 -14.73 30.77
N PRO A 34 43.76 -13.70 31.45
CA PRO A 34 43.49 -13.45 32.85
C PRO A 34 41.99 -13.29 33.11
N ASP A 35 41.54 -13.72 34.30
CA ASP A 35 40.13 -13.70 34.70
C ASP A 35 39.53 -12.29 34.66
N ASP A 36 40.31 -11.27 34.99
CA ASP A 36 39.92 -9.86 34.93
C ASP A 36 39.59 -9.39 33.51
N VAL A 37 40.33 -9.87 32.50
CA VAL A 37 40.06 -9.55 31.09
C VAL A 37 38.74 -10.18 30.65
N VAL A 38 38.51 -11.45 30.99
CA VAL A 38 37.28 -12.16 30.64
C VAL A 38 36.06 -11.54 31.35
N ALA A 39 36.21 -11.20 32.63
CA ALA A 39 35.17 -10.55 33.41
C ALA A 39 34.80 -9.18 32.83
N PHE A 40 35.80 -8.41 32.39
CA PHE A 40 35.60 -7.10 31.78
C PHE A 40 34.88 -7.19 30.43
N GLU A 41 35.35 -8.06 29.53
CA GLU A 41 34.70 -8.28 28.23
C GLU A 41 33.26 -8.76 28.40
N GLY A 42 33.02 -9.69 29.34
CA GLY A 42 31.67 -10.17 29.67
C GLY A 42 30.76 -9.05 30.18
N PHE A 43 31.26 -8.23 31.10
CA PHE A 43 30.50 -7.09 31.64
C PHE A 43 30.17 -6.05 30.56
N GLN A 44 31.14 -5.72 29.71
CA GLN A 44 30.94 -4.78 28.60
C GLN A 44 29.87 -5.29 27.63
N ALA A 45 29.91 -6.58 27.29
CA ALA A 45 28.91 -7.21 26.43
C ALA A 45 27.50 -7.19 27.07
N GLU A 46 27.40 -7.44 28.37
CA GLU A 46 26.14 -7.40 29.12
C GLU A 46 25.52 -5.99 29.13
N VAL A 47 26.32 -4.97 29.45
CA VAL A 47 25.85 -3.57 29.46
C VAL A 47 25.39 -3.13 28.06
N LEU A 48 26.13 -3.50 27.01
CA LEU A 48 25.73 -3.23 25.63
C LEU A 48 24.43 -3.94 25.24
N ALA A 49 24.28 -5.21 25.61
CA ALA A 49 23.05 -5.96 25.37
C ALA A 49 21.86 -5.29 26.08
N HIS A 50 22.06 -4.83 27.32
CA HIS A 50 21.01 -4.15 28.07
C HIS A 50 20.62 -2.79 27.47
N ILE A 51 21.61 -2.00 27.02
CA ILE A 51 21.34 -0.74 26.29
C ILE A 51 20.51 -1.01 25.03
N ASN A 52 20.83 -2.06 24.27
CA ASN A 52 20.09 -2.41 23.06
C ASN A 52 18.66 -2.85 23.39
N PHE A 53 18.49 -3.72 24.40
CA PHE A 53 17.18 -4.12 24.89
C PHE A 53 16.30 -2.91 25.25
N MET A 54 16.87 -1.92 25.94
CA MET A 54 16.13 -0.71 26.31
C MET A 54 15.74 0.16 25.12
N ARG A 55 16.56 0.19 24.06
CA ARG A 55 16.21 0.86 22.80
C ARG A 55 15.07 0.16 22.08
N ASP A 56 15.11 -1.16 22.03
CA ASP A 56 14.05 -1.97 21.42
C ASP A 56 12.73 -1.82 22.17
N LEU A 57 12.78 -1.79 23.51
CA LEU A 57 11.60 -1.54 24.34
C LEU A 57 11.01 -0.15 24.06
N ARG A 58 11.85 0.88 23.96
CA ARG A 58 11.42 2.23 23.60
C ARG A 58 10.77 2.26 22.21
N LEU A 59 11.34 1.58 21.24
CA LEU A 59 10.77 1.47 19.90
C LEU A 59 9.42 0.76 19.94
N ALA A 60 9.31 -0.35 20.66
CA ALA A 60 8.06 -1.09 20.82
C ALA A 60 6.95 -0.23 21.44
N HIS A 61 7.26 0.55 22.48
CA HIS A 61 6.30 1.49 23.07
C HIS A 61 5.88 2.58 22.08
N SER A 62 6.81 3.12 21.28
CA SER A 62 6.46 4.11 20.27
C SER A 62 5.53 3.53 19.20
N ILE A 63 5.76 2.29 18.77
CA ILE A 63 4.92 1.60 17.80
C ILE A 63 3.53 1.35 18.40
N ALA A 64 3.46 0.82 19.63
CA ALA A 64 2.20 0.57 20.32
C ALA A 64 1.35 1.85 20.43
N ASN A 65 1.96 2.96 20.87
CA ASN A 65 1.28 4.24 20.97
C ASN A 65 0.77 4.75 19.61
N ALA A 66 1.55 4.57 18.54
CA ALA A 66 1.12 4.96 17.19
C ALA A 66 -0.06 4.10 16.73
N VAL A 67 0.00 2.79 16.95
CA VAL A 67 -1.11 1.87 16.63
C VAL A 67 -2.39 2.25 17.38
N ASP A 68 -2.30 2.53 18.69
CA ASP A 68 -3.46 2.91 19.50
C ASP A 68 -4.06 4.25 19.04
N ALA A 69 -3.23 5.22 18.65
CA ALA A 69 -3.67 6.50 18.12
C ALA A 69 -4.34 6.35 16.74
N ASP A 70 -3.70 5.62 15.82
CA ASP A 70 -4.20 5.43 14.46
C ASP A 70 -5.46 4.54 14.44
N ALA A 71 -5.60 3.60 15.38
CA ALA A 71 -6.77 2.75 15.49
C ALA A 71 -8.07 3.56 15.68
N GLN A 72 -8.01 4.65 16.45
CA GLN A 72 -9.15 5.53 16.66
C GLN A 72 -9.54 6.25 15.36
N LEU A 73 -8.55 6.80 14.65
CA LEU A 73 -8.77 7.49 13.36
C LEU A 73 -9.31 6.54 12.30
N ILE A 74 -8.78 5.33 12.21
CA ILE A 74 -9.26 4.31 11.29
C ILE A 74 -10.71 3.93 11.61
N ALA A 75 -11.06 3.79 12.88
CA ALA A 75 -12.44 3.49 13.28
C ALA A 75 -13.43 4.59 12.86
N GLU A 76 -13.05 5.86 13.01
CA GLU A 76 -13.85 7.00 12.57
C GLU A 76 -14.03 7.03 11.04
N LEU A 77 -12.93 6.85 10.29
CA LEU A 77 -12.98 6.79 8.82
C LEU A 77 -13.81 5.60 8.33
N THR A 78 -13.68 4.44 8.97
CA THR A 78 -14.46 3.25 8.62
C THR A 78 -15.96 3.48 8.84
N ALA A 79 -16.35 4.17 9.92
CA ALA A 79 -17.75 4.52 10.16
C ALA A 79 -18.30 5.46 9.07
N LEU A 80 -17.49 6.44 8.64
CA LEU A 80 -17.84 7.34 7.56
C LEU A 80 -17.94 6.61 6.21
N ASP A 81 -17.03 5.69 5.92
CA ASP A 81 -17.08 4.88 4.70
C ASP A 81 -18.34 4.01 4.64
N VAL A 82 -18.76 3.42 5.77
CA VAL A 82 -20.02 2.68 5.84
C VAL A 82 -21.20 3.58 5.48
N GLN A 83 -21.27 4.78 6.05
CA GLN A 83 -22.34 5.74 5.76
C GLN A 83 -22.34 6.12 4.27
N ILE A 84 -21.18 6.44 3.68
CA ILE A 84 -21.06 6.77 2.26
C ILE A 84 -21.54 5.61 1.38
N GLN A 85 -21.22 4.36 1.75
CA GLN A 85 -21.69 3.19 1.02
C GLN A 85 -23.20 3.02 1.10
N GLU A 86 -23.80 3.27 2.27
CA GLU A 86 -25.25 3.22 2.44
C GLU A 86 -25.96 4.31 1.63
N ASP A 87 -25.45 5.54 1.68
CA ASP A 87 -25.96 6.69 0.91
C ASP A 87 -25.88 6.40 -0.59
N ARG A 88 -24.76 5.86 -1.06
CA ARG A 88 -24.59 5.46 -2.45
C ARG A 88 -25.59 4.37 -2.86
N ARG A 89 -25.74 3.31 -2.04
CA ARG A 89 -26.72 2.24 -2.32
C ARG A 89 -28.14 2.78 -2.36
N PHE A 90 -28.46 3.73 -1.49
CA PHE A 90 -29.74 4.40 -1.50
C PHE A 90 -29.96 5.22 -2.76
N ALA A 91 -28.99 6.05 -3.17
CA ALA A 91 -29.05 6.81 -4.41
C ALA A 91 -29.24 5.93 -5.65
N ILE A 92 -28.53 4.80 -5.74
CA ILE A 92 -28.68 3.83 -6.85
C ILE A 92 -30.11 3.24 -6.87
N ARG A 93 -30.69 2.94 -5.70
CA ARG A 93 -32.07 2.43 -5.63
C ARG A 93 -33.07 3.49 -6.06
N LEU A 94 -32.91 4.75 -5.62
CA LEU A 94 -33.76 5.86 -6.03
C LEU A 94 -33.71 6.07 -7.54
N ASP A 95 -32.52 6.07 -8.15
CA ASP A 95 -32.36 6.19 -9.60
C ASP A 95 -33.08 5.05 -10.35
N LYS A 96 -33.02 3.82 -9.82
CA LYS A 96 -33.73 2.66 -10.38
C LYS A 96 -35.26 2.78 -10.24
N GLU A 97 -35.75 3.30 -9.12
CA GLU A 97 -37.18 3.50 -8.86
C GLU A 97 -37.75 4.70 -9.64
N GLU A 98 -36.99 5.79 -9.80
CA GLU A 98 -37.35 6.98 -10.58
C GLU A 98 -37.40 6.67 -12.09
N ARG A 99 -36.54 5.78 -12.58
CA ARG A 99 -36.66 5.20 -13.93
C ARG A 99 -37.87 4.27 -14.09
N GLY A 100 -38.53 3.90 -12.99
CA GLY A 100 -39.69 3.04 -12.94
C GLY A 100 -39.38 1.60 -13.35
N THR A 101 -40.20 0.66 -12.88
CA THR A 101 -40.34 -0.65 -13.53
C THR A 101 -40.96 -0.45 -14.91
N ALA A 102 -40.18 0.00 -15.88
CA ALA A 102 -40.45 -0.26 -17.28
C ALA A 102 -40.09 -1.73 -17.53
N ASP A 103 -40.98 -2.63 -17.12
CA ASP A 103 -41.11 -3.93 -17.79
C ASP A 103 -41.71 -3.62 -19.16
N GLY A 104 -40.84 -3.23 -20.06
CA GLY A 104 -41.15 -2.69 -21.38
C GLY A 104 -39.83 -2.48 -22.08
N SER A 105 -39.56 -3.32 -23.07
CA SER A 105 -38.47 -3.16 -24.02
C SER A 105 -38.58 -1.83 -24.75
N GLU A 106 -38.08 -0.76 -24.14
CA GLU A 106 -37.82 0.49 -24.82
C GLU A 106 -36.41 0.90 -24.47
N ASP A 107 -35.57 0.89 -25.50
CA ASP A 107 -34.18 1.35 -25.47
C ASP A 107 -34.14 2.77 -24.87
N ILE A 108 -33.80 2.87 -23.59
CA ILE A 108 -33.63 4.16 -22.92
C ILE A 108 -32.35 4.79 -23.47
N ASP A 109 -32.54 5.71 -24.40
CA ASP A 109 -31.53 6.60 -24.95
C ASP A 109 -30.94 7.48 -23.84
N TRP A 110 -29.77 7.09 -23.35
CA TRP A 110 -29.03 7.75 -22.28
C TRP A 110 -28.30 9.04 -22.74
N THR A 111 -28.63 9.58 -23.93
CA THR A 111 -27.85 10.68 -24.54
C THR A 111 -28.32 12.10 -24.21
N GLN A 112 -29.36 12.30 -23.37
CA GLN A 112 -29.92 13.65 -23.15
C GLN A 112 -29.83 14.22 -21.73
N SER A 113 -29.08 13.62 -20.81
CA SER A 113 -28.67 14.33 -19.60
C SER A 113 -27.37 15.08 -19.86
N GLU A 114 -27.47 16.34 -20.28
CA GLU A 114 -26.37 17.30 -20.31
C GLU A 114 -25.89 17.60 -18.88
N THR A 115 -25.20 16.65 -18.29
CA THR A 115 -24.16 16.93 -17.30
C THR A 115 -22.86 16.46 -17.93
N PRO A 116 -21.83 17.31 -18.06
CA PRO A 116 -20.55 16.89 -18.59
C PRO A 116 -19.86 16.07 -17.50
N PHE A 117 -20.32 14.84 -17.28
CA PHE A 117 -19.48 13.82 -16.70
C PHE A 117 -18.43 13.55 -17.77
N ASN A 118 -17.29 14.23 -17.62
CA ASN A 118 -16.09 14.03 -18.41
C ASN A 118 -15.62 12.58 -18.20
N ALA A 119 -16.26 11.64 -18.88
CA ALA A 119 -15.76 10.31 -19.15
C ALA A 119 -14.47 10.34 -20.00
N SER A 120 -14.00 11.54 -20.35
CA SER A 120 -12.71 11.82 -20.98
C SER A 120 -11.49 11.53 -20.09
N HIS A 121 -11.67 11.10 -18.83
CA HIS A 121 -10.56 10.79 -17.91
C HIS A 121 -10.62 9.39 -17.28
N CYS A 122 -11.39 8.45 -17.84
CA CYS A 122 -10.96 7.05 -17.75
C CYS A 122 -9.82 6.90 -18.75
N LEU A 123 -8.61 7.26 -18.33
CA LEU A 123 -7.40 6.69 -18.88
C LEU A 123 -7.46 5.20 -18.52
N ILE A 124 -8.23 4.43 -19.29
CA ILE A 124 -7.87 3.07 -19.58
C ILE A 124 -6.48 3.24 -20.18
N GLY A 125 -5.46 2.98 -19.39
CA GLY A 125 -4.14 2.70 -19.94
C GLY A 125 -4.40 1.58 -20.91
N LEU A 126 -4.51 1.93 -22.19
CA LEU A 126 -4.04 1.02 -23.21
C LEU A 126 -2.56 0.95 -22.86
N ASP A 127 -2.20 -0.02 -22.01
CA ASP A 127 -0.81 -0.37 -21.80
C ASP A 127 -0.26 -0.51 -23.21
N ASP A 128 0.49 0.51 -23.61
CA ASP A 128 1.44 0.43 -24.70
C ASP A 128 2.49 -0.47 -24.08
N ASP A 129 2.25 -1.78 -24.21
CA ASP A 129 3.20 -2.80 -23.81
C ASP A 129 4.56 -2.31 -24.32
N GLU A 130 5.47 -2.00 -23.41
CA GLU A 130 6.84 -1.53 -23.67
C GLU A 130 7.68 -2.68 -24.28
N GLU A 131 7.10 -3.43 -25.21
CA GLU A 131 7.79 -4.32 -26.12
C GLU A 131 8.13 -3.51 -27.37
N GLU A 132 9.43 -3.52 -27.71
CA GLU A 132 9.96 -2.95 -28.95
C GLU A 132 9.06 -3.29 -30.15
N PRO A 133 8.96 -2.43 -31.18
CA PRO A 133 8.04 -2.61 -32.30
C PRO A 133 8.42 -3.85 -33.12
N GLU A 134 8.05 -5.03 -32.64
CA GLU A 134 8.16 -6.27 -33.36
C GLU A 134 7.04 -6.26 -34.38
N ALA A 135 7.42 -6.25 -35.66
CA ALA A 135 6.47 -6.22 -36.77
C ALA A 135 5.67 -7.53 -36.79
N GLY A 136 4.61 -7.58 -35.99
CA GLY A 136 3.67 -8.68 -35.93
C GLY A 136 2.96 -8.89 -37.27
N PRO A 137 2.42 -10.08 -37.53
CA PRO A 137 1.78 -10.43 -38.79
C PRO A 137 0.68 -9.43 -39.15
N SER A 138 0.56 -9.13 -40.45
CA SER A 138 -0.35 -8.10 -40.99
C SER A 138 -1.81 -8.36 -40.61
N MET A 139 -2.28 -7.71 -39.55
CA MET A 139 -3.68 -7.73 -39.14
C MET A 139 -4.56 -6.93 -40.12
N THR A 140 -5.73 -7.47 -40.45
CA THR A 140 -6.73 -6.72 -41.22
C THR A 140 -7.37 -5.62 -40.36
N TYR A 141 -7.93 -4.58 -41.01
CA TYR A 141 -8.65 -3.50 -40.31
C TYR A 141 -9.78 -4.04 -39.42
N ALA A 142 -10.55 -5.01 -39.92
CA ALA A 142 -11.63 -5.64 -39.17
C ALA A 142 -11.14 -6.37 -37.91
N GLN A 143 -9.97 -7.01 -38.00
CA GLN A 143 -9.37 -7.72 -36.87
C GLN A 143 -8.86 -6.75 -35.79
N ARG A 144 -8.25 -5.61 -36.20
CA ARG A 144 -7.87 -4.54 -35.27
C ARG A 144 -9.08 -3.91 -34.59
N GLN A 145 -10.16 -3.68 -35.34
CA GLN A 145 -11.40 -3.14 -34.79
C GLN A 145 -12.03 -4.10 -33.78
N ALA A 146 -12.09 -5.40 -34.09
CA ALA A 146 -12.60 -6.41 -33.17
C ALA A 146 -11.79 -6.49 -31.87
N GLN A 147 -10.45 -6.40 -31.96
CA GLN A 147 -9.57 -6.39 -30.79
C GLN A 147 -9.77 -5.15 -29.92
N ALA A 148 -9.86 -3.96 -30.54
CA ALA A 148 -10.14 -2.72 -29.82
C ALA A 148 -11.52 -2.75 -29.13
N LEU A 149 -12.55 -3.26 -29.82
CA LEU A 149 -13.89 -3.42 -29.25
C LEU A 149 -13.93 -4.46 -28.13
N GLY A 150 -13.12 -5.52 -28.23
CA GLY A 150 -12.98 -6.52 -27.16
C GLY A 150 -12.45 -5.90 -25.87
N LYS A 151 -11.36 -5.12 -25.96
CA LYS A 151 -10.77 -4.41 -24.81
C LYS A 151 -11.75 -3.43 -24.15
N LEU A 152 -12.61 -2.77 -24.94
CA LEU A 152 -13.61 -1.83 -24.43
C LEU A 152 -14.81 -2.50 -23.74
N SER A 153 -15.03 -3.79 -24.03
CA SER A 153 -16.12 -4.58 -23.46
C SER A 153 -15.77 -5.28 -22.14
N GLU A 154 -14.55 -5.09 -21.63
CA GLU A 154 -14.10 -5.69 -20.38
C GLU A 154 -14.80 -5.09 -19.16
N GLU A 155 -15.05 -5.96 -18.16
CA GLU A 155 -15.58 -5.57 -16.87
C GLU A 155 -14.42 -5.28 -15.92
N HIS A 156 -14.41 -4.07 -15.36
CA HIS A 156 -13.38 -3.60 -14.46
C HIS A 156 -13.92 -3.52 -13.03
N ARG A 157 -13.04 -3.79 -12.07
CA ARG A 157 -13.34 -3.63 -10.65
C ARG A 157 -12.62 -2.42 -10.09
N CYS A 158 -13.37 -1.51 -9.49
CA CYS A 158 -12.79 -0.33 -8.85
C CYS A 158 -12.00 -0.75 -7.60
N VAL A 159 -10.72 -0.40 -7.51
CA VAL A 159 -9.90 -0.73 -6.33
C VAL A 159 -10.37 -0.02 -5.04
N ALA A 160 -11.03 1.14 -5.18
CA ALA A 160 -11.48 1.94 -4.04
C ALA A 160 -12.84 1.48 -3.48
N CYS A 161 -13.77 1.08 -4.34
CA CYS A 161 -15.13 0.73 -3.90
C CYS A 161 -15.56 -0.70 -4.23
N PHE A 162 -14.68 -1.49 -4.86
CA PHE A 162 -14.91 -2.87 -5.31
C PHE A 162 -16.15 -3.10 -6.18
N GLY A 163 -16.74 -2.02 -6.70
CA GLY A 163 -17.84 -2.11 -7.67
C GLY A 163 -17.31 -2.58 -9.01
N ASP A 164 -18.04 -3.50 -9.63
CA ASP A 164 -17.82 -3.94 -10.99
C ASP A 164 -18.52 -2.96 -11.97
N PHE A 165 -17.84 -2.59 -13.05
CA PHE A 165 -18.36 -1.70 -14.09
C PHE A 165 -17.83 -2.09 -15.46
N CYS A 166 -18.65 -1.98 -16.50
CA CYS A 166 -18.20 -2.21 -17.88
C CYS A 166 -17.50 -0.96 -18.42
N GLY A 167 -16.35 -1.14 -19.07
CA GLY A 167 -15.53 -0.04 -19.60
C GLY A 167 -16.28 0.87 -20.60
N THR A 168 -17.02 0.30 -21.56
CA THR A 168 -17.94 1.03 -22.45
C THR A 168 -18.94 0.09 -23.13
N THR A 169 -20.19 0.53 -23.32
CA THR A 169 -21.18 -0.23 -24.11
C THR A 169 -21.07 0.18 -25.58
N THR A 170 -20.65 -0.74 -26.46
CA THR A 170 -20.57 -0.46 -27.90
C THR A 170 -21.84 -0.91 -28.60
N ILE A 171 -22.53 0.01 -29.28
CA ILE A 171 -23.68 -0.29 -30.12
C ILE A 171 -23.21 -0.37 -31.58
N LYS A 172 -23.49 -1.49 -32.27
CA LYS A 172 -23.24 -1.63 -33.70
C LYS A 172 -24.44 -1.09 -34.48
N LEU A 173 -24.23 -0.03 -35.25
CA LEU A 173 -25.23 0.48 -36.20
C LEU A 173 -25.00 -0.17 -37.57
N SER A 174 -26.08 -0.53 -38.26
CA SER A 174 -26.00 -1.00 -39.65
C SER A 174 -25.77 0.16 -40.59
N CYS A 175 -24.65 0.17 -41.31
CA CYS A 175 -24.40 1.14 -42.38
C CYS A 175 -25.33 0.82 -43.56
N GLY A 176 -26.30 1.69 -43.82
CA GLY A 176 -27.19 1.58 -44.97
C GLY A 176 -26.55 2.14 -46.23
N ASP A 177 -25.52 1.46 -46.77
CA ASP A 177 -25.01 1.77 -48.10
C ASP A 177 -25.78 0.91 -49.13
N ARG A 178 -26.47 1.60 -50.04
CA ARG A 178 -27.21 1.03 -51.16
C ARG A 178 -26.53 1.37 -52.48
#